data_AF-Q90YH5-F1
#
_entry.id   AF-Q90YH5-F1
#
_cell.length_a   1.000
_cell.length_b   1.000
_cell.length_c   1.000
_cell.angle_alpha   90.00
_cell.angle_beta   90.00
_cell.angle_gamma   90.00
#
_symmetry.space_group_name_H-M   'P 1'
#
loop_
_entity.id
_entity.type
_entity.pdbx_description
1 polymer ?
#
loop_
_entity_poly.entity_id
_entity_poly.type
_entity_poly.pdbx_seq_one_letter_code
_entity_poly.pdbx_strand_id
1 'polypeptide(L)'
;RAPIDNYKACSLARVPAHAVVTRKDPQLADLIWQSLDRVQTDHSFNLFSSEAYAPAKNLMFKDSTVKLVRVPPNTDSFLYLGANYMSIVHSLKKEQASDVASPAIRWCAVGHAETAKCDTWSISSVSEDTTSIECQSAPTVEECLKKIMRKEADAVAVDGGQVFT
;
A
#
# COMPACT_ATOMS: atom_id res chain seq x y z
N ARG A 1 -24.44 19.00 -5.98
CA ARG A 1 -25.10 18.65 -4.69
C ARG A 1 -26.03 17.47 -4.97
N ALA A 2 -26.07 16.47 -4.10
CA ALA A 2 -26.88 15.26 -4.25
C ALA A 2 -27.41 14.82 -2.86
N PRO A 3 -28.47 13.98 -2.79
CA PRO A 3 -28.93 13.38 -1.53
C PRO A 3 -27.82 12.56 -0.85
N ILE A 4 -27.87 12.43 0.49
CA ILE A 4 -26.81 11.76 1.27
C ILE A 4 -26.65 10.28 0.92
N ASP A 5 -27.73 9.62 0.54
CA ASP A 5 -27.73 8.22 0.15
C ASP A 5 -26.99 7.98 -1.18
N ASN A 6 -26.76 9.05 -1.96
CA ASN A 6 -26.01 9.00 -3.21
C ASN A 6 -24.48 9.15 -3.02
N TYR A 7 -23.96 8.81 -1.85
CA TYR A 7 -22.53 8.92 -1.53
C TYR A 7 -21.63 8.09 -2.46
N LYS A 8 -22.14 7.02 -3.09
CA LYS A 8 -21.37 6.19 -4.03
C LYS A 8 -21.00 6.92 -5.32
N ALA A 9 -21.89 7.78 -5.83
CA ALA A 9 -21.65 8.58 -7.03
C ALA A 9 -21.22 10.02 -6.71
N CYS A 10 -21.42 10.47 -5.47
CA CYS A 10 -21.10 11.82 -5.01
C CYS A 10 -20.25 11.78 -3.73
N SER A 11 -18.99 11.34 -3.86
CA SER A 11 -17.97 11.35 -2.80
C SER A 11 -16.72 12.12 -3.22
N LEU A 12 -15.98 12.67 -2.26
CA LEU A 12 -14.68 13.28 -2.54
C LEU A 12 -13.61 12.25 -2.91
N ALA A 13 -13.63 11.09 -2.26
CA ALA A 13 -12.72 9.99 -2.52
C ALA A 13 -13.27 8.68 -1.95
N ARG A 14 -12.80 7.57 -2.51
CA ARG A 14 -12.91 6.25 -1.90
C ARG A 14 -11.60 5.95 -1.18
N VAL A 15 -11.67 5.64 0.11
CA VAL A 15 -10.49 5.42 0.96
C VAL A 15 -10.51 4.03 1.61
N PRO A 16 -9.33 3.47 1.95
CA PRO A 16 -9.23 2.27 2.77
C PRO A 16 -9.90 2.46 4.14
N ALA A 17 -10.39 1.36 4.72
CA ALA A 17 -10.93 1.37 6.08
C ALA A 17 -9.81 1.57 7.13
N HIS A 18 -10.19 1.83 8.38
CA HIS A 18 -9.22 1.81 9.49
C HIS A 18 -8.66 0.40 9.70
N ALA A 19 -7.43 0.31 10.20
CA ALA A 19 -6.73 -0.95 10.42
C ALA A 19 -6.08 -1.00 11.81
N VAL A 20 -5.95 -2.21 12.34
CA VAL A 20 -5.08 -2.51 13.50
C VAL A 20 -3.66 -2.70 12.98
N VAL A 21 -2.71 -1.99 13.56
CA VAL A 21 -1.30 -2.04 13.17
C VAL A 21 -0.49 -2.67 14.29
N THR A 22 0.47 -3.53 13.94
CA THR A 22 1.40 -4.14 14.90
C THR A 22 2.83 -4.11 14.34
N ARG A 23 3.81 -4.40 15.19
CA ARG A 23 5.20 -4.59 14.76
C ARG A 23 5.29 -5.76 13.77
N LYS A 24 6.34 -5.77 12.94
CA LYS A 24 6.61 -6.86 11.99
C LYS A 24 7.04 -8.14 12.72
N ASP A 25 6.06 -8.85 13.26
CA ASP A 25 6.20 -10.05 14.06
C ASP A 25 5.01 -10.99 13.76
N PRO A 26 5.22 -12.07 13.00
CA PRO A 26 4.15 -12.98 12.60
C PRO A 26 3.43 -13.63 13.79
N GLN A 27 4.16 -14.01 14.84
CA GLN A 27 3.58 -14.69 16.00
C GLN A 27 2.67 -13.74 16.78
N LEU A 28 3.11 -12.50 16.97
CA LEU A 28 2.27 -11.48 17.59
C LEU A 28 1.05 -11.15 16.72
N ALA A 29 1.22 -11.06 15.40
CA ALA A 29 0.10 -10.80 14.48
C ALA A 29 -0.96 -11.92 14.54
N ASP A 30 -0.54 -13.18 14.60
CA ASP A 30 -1.43 -14.33 14.79
C ASP A 30 -2.15 -14.28 16.14
N LEU A 31 -1.42 -13.97 17.21
CA LEU A 31 -2.00 -13.86 18.56
C LEU A 31 -3.06 -12.75 18.63
N ILE A 32 -2.75 -11.57 18.06
CA ILE A 32 -3.70 -10.45 17.97
C ILE A 32 -4.93 -10.86 17.18
N TRP A 33 -4.76 -11.49 16.01
CA TRP A 33 -5.88 -11.94 15.19
C TRP A 33 -6.76 -12.93 15.93
N GLN A 34 -6.19 -13.97 16.55
CA GLN A 34 -6.94 -14.96 17.32
C GLN A 34 -7.72 -14.33 18.48
N SER A 35 -7.13 -13.32 19.14
CA SER A 35 -7.79 -12.62 20.24
C SER A 35 -8.98 -11.78 19.75
N LEU A 36 -8.82 -11.07 18.63
CA LEU A 36 -9.87 -10.27 18.02
C LEU A 36 -10.99 -11.13 17.40
N ASP A 37 -10.64 -12.27 16.82
CA ASP A 37 -11.59 -13.21 16.21
C ASP A 37 -12.51 -13.83 17.27
N ARG A 38 -11.95 -14.27 18.40
CA ARG A 38 -12.73 -14.82 19.53
C ARG A 38 -13.78 -13.85 20.06
N VAL A 39 -13.41 -12.58 20.24
CA VAL A 39 -14.36 -11.56 20.73
C VAL A 39 -15.51 -11.35 19.74
N GLN A 40 -15.24 -11.48 18.44
CA GLN A 40 -16.27 -11.37 17.41
C GLN A 40 -17.19 -12.61 17.35
N THR A 41 -16.67 -13.81 17.61
CA THR A 41 -17.44 -15.07 17.52
C THR A 41 -18.22 -15.40 18.77
N ASP A 42 -17.67 -15.11 19.94
CA ASP A 42 -18.26 -15.53 21.21
C ASP A 42 -19.39 -14.60 21.65
N HIS A 43 -19.49 -13.41 21.02
CA HIS A 43 -20.48 -12.35 21.30
C HIS A 43 -20.61 -11.96 22.79
N SER A 44 -19.63 -12.35 23.62
CA SER A 44 -19.59 -12.09 25.06
C SER A 44 -19.32 -10.61 25.38
N PHE A 45 -18.79 -9.87 24.41
CA PHE A 45 -18.50 -8.44 24.52
C PHE A 45 -18.77 -7.73 23.19
N ASN A 46 -19.46 -6.59 23.23
CA ASN A 46 -19.72 -5.79 22.04
C ASN A 46 -18.55 -4.83 21.75
N LEU A 47 -17.52 -5.36 21.09
CA LEU A 47 -16.28 -4.63 20.78
C LEU A 47 -16.47 -3.37 19.93
N PHE A 48 -17.56 -3.30 19.16
CA PHE A 48 -17.85 -2.20 18.25
C PHE A 48 -18.97 -1.28 18.76
N SER A 49 -19.39 -1.38 20.03
CA SER A 49 -20.36 -0.43 20.60
C SER A 49 -19.77 0.34 21.78
N SER A 50 -19.78 1.67 21.65
CA SER A 50 -19.42 2.59 22.72
C SER A 50 -20.61 3.03 23.58
N GLU A 51 -21.82 2.50 23.36
CA GLU A 51 -23.06 2.99 23.97
C GLU A 51 -23.04 2.95 25.51
N ALA A 52 -22.48 1.89 26.09
CA ALA A 52 -22.32 1.74 27.54
C ALA A 52 -21.35 2.77 28.16
N TYR A 53 -20.60 3.51 27.35
CA TYR A 53 -19.58 4.47 27.76
C TYR A 53 -19.93 5.92 27.33
N ALA A 54 -21.22 6.21 27.18
CA ALA A 54 -21.69 7.54 26.84
C ALA A 54 -21.09 8.63 27.76
N PRO A 55 -20.73 9.81 27.21
CA PRO A 55 -21.04 10.31 25.86
C PRO A 55 -20.00 9.95 24.79
N ALA A 56 -18.99 9.14 25.10
CA ALA A 56 -17.92 8.82 24.15
C ALA A 56 -18.43 7.93 23.00
N LYS A 57 -17.82 8.08 21.82
CA LYS A 57 -18.13 7.32 20.60
C LYS A 57 -16.86 6.82 19.93
N ASN A 58 -16.97 5.75 19.17
CA ASN A 58 -15.86 5.11 18.45
C ASN A 58 -14.67 4.76 19.37
N LEU A 59 -14.95 4.22 20.55
CA LEU A 59 -13.93 3.79 21.50
C LEU A 59 -13.22 2.55 20.99
N MET A 60 -11.90 2.64 20.83
CA MET A 60 -11.00 1.61 20.27
C MET A 60 -11.27 1.30 18.79
N PHE A 61 -12.50 0.95 18.44
CA PHE A 61 -12.98 0.70 17.08
C PHE A 61 -14.12 1.66 16.74
N LYS A 62 -14.37 1.85 15.44
CA LYS A 62 -15.48 2.67 14.98
C LYS A 62 -16.81 1.97 15.30
N ASP A 63 -17.80 2.71 15.77
CA ASP A 63 -19.08 2.11 16.17
C ASP A 63 -19.85 1.50 14.99
N SER A 64 -19.53 1.94 13.77
CA SER A 64 -20.09 1.40 12.52
C SER A 64 -19.37 0.15 12.01
N THR A 65 -18.42 -0.42 12.76
CA THR A 65 -17.68 -1.61 12.35
C THR A 65 -18.58 -2.84 12.47
N VAL A 66 -18.67 -3.63 11.40
CA VAL A 66 -19.48 -4.86 11.39
C VAL A 66 -18.62 -6.10 11.60
N LYS A 67 -17.40 -6.09 11.08
CA LYS A 67 -16.43 -7.19 11.20
C LYS A 67 -15.01 -6.71 10.95
N LEU A 68 -14.04 -7.44 11.49
CA LEU A 68 -12.63 -7.34 11.14
C LEU A 68 -12.30 -8.37 10.07
N VAL A 69 -11.37 -8.03 9.20
CA VAL A 69 -10.87 -8.92 8.15
C VAL A 69 -9.35 -8.96 8.25
N ARG A 70 -8.78 -10.16 8.20
CA ARG A 70 -7.33 -10.33 8.22
C ARG A 70 -6.75 -9.85 6.90
N VAL A 71 -5.81 -8.93 6.99
CA VAL A 71 -5.07 -8.43 5.83
C VAL A 71 -4.11 -9.52 5.33
N PRO A 72 -3.88 -9.66 4.01
CA PRO A 72 -2.92 -10.63 3.48
C PRO A 72 -1.53 -10.51 4.13
N PRO A 73 -0.78 -11.62 4.25
CA PRO A 73 0.59 -11.57 4.75
C PRO A 73 1.45 -10.64 3.88
N ASN A 74 2.51 -10.08 4.48
CA ASN A 74 3.43 -9.14 3.82
C ASN A 74 2.81 -7.81 3.35
N THR A 75 1.57 -7.51 3.73
CA THR A 75 0.98 -6.19 3.49
C THR A 75 1.58 -5.17 4.45
N ASP A 76 2.18 -4.12 3.91
CA ASP A 76 2.64 -2.97 4.67
C ASP A 76 1.67 -1.78 4.52
N SER A 77 2.01 -0.65 5.15
CA SER A 77 1.21 0.57 5.08
C SER A 77 1.01 1.07 3.65
N PHE A 78 2.00 0.91 2.77
CA PHE A 78 1.90 1.38 1.40
C PHE A 78 0.93 0.50 0.60
N LEU A 79 1.09 -0.83 0.66
CA LEU A 79 0.23 -1.79 -0.02
C LEU A 79 -1.21 -1.69 0.47
N TYR A 80 -1.40 -1.46 1.77
CA TYR A 80 -2.72 -1.26 2.35
C TYR A 80 -3.39 0.03 1.88
N LEU A 81 -2.63 1.15 1.84
CA LEU A 81 -3.18 2.45 1.47
C LEU A 81 -3.35 2.63 -0.05
N GLY A 82 -2.49 1.98 -0.83
CA GLY A 82 -2.44 2.08 -2.28
C GLY A 82 -1.71 3.33 -2.77
N ALA A 83 -1.20 3.25 -4.00
CA ALA A 83 -0.33 4.27 -4.58
C ALA A 83 -0.98 5.64 -4.73
N ASN A 84 -2.27 5.68 -5.08
CA ASN A 84 -2.98 6.95 -5.26
C ASN A 84 -3.10 7.71 -3.93
N TYR A 85 -3.60 7.03 -2.89
CA TYR A 85 -3.77 7.63 -1.56
C TYR A 85 -2.43 8.09 -0.99
N MET A 86 -1.40 7.23 -1.06
CA MET A 86 -0.09 7.57 -0.54
C MET A 86 0.54 8.75 -1.30
N SER A 87 0.37 8.84 -2.62
CA SER A 87 0.86 9.98 -3.39
C SER A 87 0.19 11.29 -2.98
N ILE A 88 -1.11 11.30 -2.72
CA ILE A 88 -1.83 12.47 -2.22
C ILE A 88 -1.30 12.87 -0.83
N VAL A 89 -1.15 11.91 0.08
CA VAL A 89 -0.61 12.17 1.42
C VAL A 89 0.81 12.74 1.36
N HIS A 90 1.66 12.22 0.46
CA HIS A 90 3.00 12.77 0.24
C HIS A 90 2.94 14.20 -0.32
N SER A 91 2.12 14.46 -1.33
CA SER A 91 1.94 15.80 -1.90
C SER A 91 1.44 16.82 -0.86
N LEU A 92 0.56 16.40 0.06
CA LEU A 92 0.07 17.26 1.15
C LEU A 92 1.13 17.55 2.21
N LYS A 93 2.03 16.59 2.49
CA LYS A 93 3.12 16.74 3.48
C LYS A 93 4.34 17.47 2.92
N LYS A 94 4.54 17.44 1.61
CA LYS A 94 5.67 18.08 0.93
C LYS A 94 5.33 19.56 0.74
N GLU A 95 5.61 20.38 1.74
CA GLU A 95 5.89 21.80 1.45
C GLU A 95 7.05 21.82 0.45
N GLN A 96 6.77 22.20 -0.80
CA GLN A 96 7.74 22.52 -1.85
C GLN A 96 9.05 21.71 -1.82
N ALA A 97 9.03 20.47 -2.33
CA ALA A 97 10.24 19.97 -2.97
C ALA A 97 9.96 19.88 -4.46
N SER A 98 10.62 20.79 -5.18
CA SER A 98 10.72 20.89 -6.63
C SER A 98 10.72 19.50 -7.25
N ASP A 99 9.57 19.15 -7.82
CA ASP A 99 9.36 17.92 -8.54
C ASP A 99 10.00 18.10 -9.91
N VAL A 100 11.31 17.95 -9.99
CA VAL A 100 11.90 17.45 -11.24
C VAL A 100 11.67 15.96 -11.20
N ALA A 101 10.41 15.55 -11.44
CA ALA A 101 10.13 14.16 -11.77
C ALA A 101 10.97 13.86 -13.03
N SER A 102 11.98 12.99 -12.90
CA SER A 102 12.76 12.61 -14.07
C SER A 102 11.79 11.95 -15.07
N PRO A 103 11.87 12.30 -16.36
CA PRO A 103 11.04 11.65 -17.38
C PRO A 103 11.51 10.20 -17.67
N ALA A 104 12.55 9.74 -16.98
CA ALA A 104 13.15 8.43 -17.18
C ALA A 104 12.26 7.32 -16.62
N ILE A 105 12.21 6.19 -17.33
CA ILE A 105 11.53 4.98 -16.89
C ILE A 105 12.46 4.26 -15.89
N ARG A 106 12.01 4.07 -14.66
CA ARG A 106 12.74 3.29 -13.66
C ARG A 106 12.46 1.80 -13.84
N TRP A 107 13.38 1.12 -14.50
CA TRP A 107 13.30 -0.31 -14.73
C TRP A 107 13.80 -1.10 -13.51
N CYS A 108 13.01 -2.05 -13.02
CA CYS A 108 13.38 -2.92 -11.91
C CYS A 108 14.04 -4.20 -12.43
N ALA A 109 15.29 -4.41 -12.07
CA ALA A 109 16.10 -5.57 -12.39
C ALA A 109 16.16 -6.54 -11.19
N VAL A 110 15.98 -7.84 -11.46
CA VAL A 110 15.95 -8.88 -10.44
C VAL A 110 17.32 -9.55 -10.32
N GLY A 111 17.94 -9.34 -9.15
CA GLY A 111 19.26 -9.89 -8.84
C GLY A 111 20.41 -9.22 -9.61
N HIS A 112 21.62 -9.70 -9.36
CA HIS A 112 22.85 -9.04 -9.79
C HIS A 112 23.04 -9.04 -11.31
N ALA A 113 22.75 -10.16 -11.98
CA ALA A 113 22.99 -10.30 -13.42
C ALA A 113 22.10 -9.35 -14.23
N GLU A 114 20.82 -9.22 -13.86
CA GLU A 114 19.92 -8.26 -14.51
C GLU A 114 20.30 -6.82 -14.19
N THR A 115 20.72 -6.54 -12.96
CA THR A 115 21.14 -5.19 -12.56
C THR A 115 22.32 -4.72 -13.42
N ALA A 116 23.37 -5.54 -13.56
CA ALA A 116 24.52 -5.20 -14.39
C ALA A 116 24.15 -4.97 -15.87
N LYS A 117 23.20 -5.76 -16.39
CA LYS A 117 22.67 -5.59 -17.74
C LYS A 117 21.86 -4.29 -17.87
N CYS A 118 21.02 -3.99 -16.87
CA CYS A 118 20.25 -2.76 -16.82
C CYS A 118 21.17 -1.53 -16.79
N ASP A 119 22.22 -1.53 -15.97
CA ASP A 119 23.16 -0.41 -15.88
C ASP A 119 23.81 -0.10 -17.23
N THR A 120 24.17 -1.16 -17.98
CA THR A 120 24.69 -1.03 -19.34
C THR A 120 23.64 -0.43 -20.29
N TRP A 121 22.38 -0.83 -20.15
CA TRP A 121 21.26 -0.29 -20.94
C TRP A 121 20.95 1.16 -20.58
N SER A 122 21.00 1.53 -19.30
CA SER A 122 20.81 2.90 -18.82
C SER A 122 21.81 3.84 -19.48
N ILE A 123 23.10 3.46 -19.52
CA ILE A 123 24.16 4.24 -20.18
C ILE A 123 23.92 4.36 -21.70
N SER A 124 23.47 3.30 -22.37
CA SER A 124 23.19 3.34 -23.82
C SER A 124 21.90 4.08 -24.18
N SER A 125 21.05 4.36 -23.19
CA SER A 125 19.77 5.06 -23.34
C SER A 125 19.86 6.58 -23.18
N VAL A 126 21.08 7.11 -23.00
CA VAL A 126 21.36 8.55 -22.87
C VAL A 126 21.39 9.19 -24.25
N SER A 127 20.56 10.20 -24.46
CA SER A 127 20.53 11.01 -25.68
C SER A 127 20.38 12.49 -25.33
N GLU A 128 21.23 13.35 -25.91
CA GLU A 128 21.12 14.82 -25.84
C GLU A 128 20.75 15.34 -24.43
N ASP A 129 21.48 14.86 -23.42
CA ASP A 129 21.35 15.19 -21.98
C ASP A 129 20.13 14.64 -21.23
N THR A 130 19.37 13.71 -21.82
CA THR A 130 18.28 13.00 -21.13
C THR A 130 18.53 11.50 -21.09
N THR A 131 18.43 10.93 -19.90
CA THR A 131 18.45 9.47 -19.69
C THR A 131 17.02 8.96 -19.78
N SER A 132 16.75 8.02 -20.69
CA SER A 132 15.41 7.45 -20.82
C SER A 132 15.17 6.26 -19.88
N ILE A 133 16.21 5.58 -19.41
CA ILE A 133 16.14 4.42 -18.51
C ILE A 133 16.98 4.62 -17.25
N GLU A 134 16.37 4.46 -16.08
CA GLU A 134 17.03 4.38 -14.78
C GLU A 134 16.88 2.98 -14.20
N CYS A 135 17.88 2.47 -13.50
CA CYS A 135 17.86 1.11 -12.97
C CYS A 135 17.58 1.07 -11.47
N GLN A 136 16.60 0.25 -11.10
CA GLN A 136 16.27 -0.13 -9.74
C GLN A 136 16.56 -1.61 -9.59
N SER A 137 17.01 -2.06 -8.41
CA SER A 137 17.26 -3.48 -8.17
C SER A 137 16.40 -4.03 -7.04
N ALA A 138 16.04 -5.31 -7.17
CA ALA A 138 15.37 -6.08 -6.13
C ALA A 138 15.89 -7.53 -6.13
N PRO A 139 15.82 -8.25 -5.00
CA PRO A 139 16.27 -9.63 -4.92
C PRO A 139 15.29 -10.62 -5.60
N THR A 140 14.02 -10.27 -5.72
CA THR A 140 12.96 -11.12 -6.30
C THR A 140 11.99 -10.29 -7.13
N VAL A 141 11.24 -10.97 -8.01
CA VAL A 141 10.17 -10.35 -8.80
C VAL A 141 9.08 -9.74 -7.91
N GLU A 142 8.68 -10.42 -6.83
CA GLU A 142 7.70 -9.91 -5.87
C GLU A 142 8.14 -8.57 -5.27
N GLU A 143 9.43 -8.43 -4.93
CA GLU A 143 9.97 -7.17 -4.41
C GLU A 143 10.02 -6.09 -5.50
N CYS A 144 10.28 -6.43 -6.77
CA CYS A 144 10.12 -5.49 -7.88
C CYS A 144 8.66 -5.03 -8.05
N LEU A 145 7.69 -5.94 -7.97
CA LEU A 145 6.27 -5.59 -8.05
C LEU A 145 5.87 -4.67 -6.87
N LYS A 146 6.36 -4.93 -5.66
CA LYS A 146 6.16 -4.02 -4.51
C LYS A 146 6.76 -2.65 -4.77
N LYS A 147 7.96 -2.56 -5.35
CA LYS A 147 8.57 -1.28 -5.75
C LYS A 147 7.75 -0.54 -6.79
N ILE A 148 7.17 -1.25 -7.76
CA ILE A 148 6.28 -0.66 -8.77
C ILE A 148 5.02 -0.11 -8.12
N MET A 149 4.37 -0.90 -7.26
CA MET A 149 3.23 -0.42 -6.48
C MET A 149 3.60 0.84 -5.69
N ARG A 150 4.80 0.86 -5.09
CA ARG A 150 5.38 1.98 -4.33
C ARG A 150 5.74 3.23 -5.14
N LYS A 151 5.62 3.19 -6.47
CA LYS A 151 6.20 4.20 -7.37
C LYS A 151 7.70 4.41 -7.14
N GLU A 152 8.42 3.39 -6.69
CA GLU A 152 9.90 3.37 -6.63
C GLU A 152 10.50 2.83 -7.93
N ALA A 153 9.75 2.02 -8.67
CA ALA A 153 10.03 1.55 -10.01
C ALA A 153 8.79 1.71 -10.90
N ASP A 154 8.95 1.59 -12.21
CA ASP A 154 7.89 1.80 -13.18
C ASP A 154 7.60 0.53 -14.00
N ALA A 155 8.60 -0.34 -14.22
CA ALA A 155 8.43 -1.58 -14.99
C ALA A 155 9.39 -2.69 -14.56
N VAL A 156 9.03 -3.95 -14.87
CA VAL A 156 9.86 -5.16 -14.73
C VAL A 156 9.46 -6.16 -15.82
N ALA A 157 10.41 -6.93 -16.35
CA ALA A 157 10.11 -8.06 -17.23
C ALA A 157 9.89 -9.32 -16.39
N VAL A 158 8.77 -10.00 -16.63
CA VAL A 158 8.35 -11.20 -15.88
C VAL A 158 7.85 -12.28 -16.83
N ASP A 159 7.93 -13.53 -16.39
CA ASP A 159 7.38 -14.66 -17.15
C ASP A 159 5.84 -14.73 -17.03
N GLY A 160 5.20 -15.51 -17.90
CA GLY A 160 3.74 -15.60 -17.94
C GLY A 160 3.10 -16.14 -16.66
N GLY A 161 3.81 -16.96 -15.87
CA GLY A 161 3.34 -17.42 -14.56
C GLY A 161 3.33 -16.29 -13.53
N GLN A 162 4.34 -15.43 -13.59
CA GLN A 162 4.47 -14.25 -12.73
C GLN A 162 3.50 -13.12 -13.09
N VAL A 163 3.05 -13.03 -14.35
CA VAL A 163 1.99 -12.09 -14.75
C VAL A 163 0.64 -12.46 -14.12
N PHE A 164 0.41 -13.75 -13.86
CA PHE A 164 -0.84 -14.24 -13.31
C PHE A 164 -0.96 -14.03 -11.79
N THR A 165 0.16 -14.09 -11.07
CA THR A 165 0.26 -13.97 -9.60
C THR A 165 0.31 -12.54 -9.11
#